data_AF-A0A538I4R3-F1
#
_entry.id   AF-A0A538I4R3-F1
#
_cell.length_a   1.000
_cell.length_b   1.000
_cell.length_c   1.000
_cell.angle_alpha   90.00
_cell.angle_beta   90.00
_cell.angle_gamma   90.00
#
_symmetry.space_group_name_H-M   'P 1'
#
loop_
_entity.id
_entity.type
_entity.pdbx_description
1 polymer ?
#
loop_
_entity_poly.entity_id
_entity_poly.type
_entity_poly.pdbx_seq_one_letter_code
_entity_poly.pdbx_strand_id
1 'polypeptide(L)'
;MAKRLQRASTCFAPLLLAAAALAGCGGHPRRASAQPSLPRALAQRLAAQSDDVAARLDARDECGALAAARSLQQETIGAINAHSVPGALQEPLSSAAARVVARIRCTPNVSPAPHAEPLDGEGDRGHDHGHAKKEHGGKHGDEGGDNG
;
A
#
# COMPACT_ATOMS: atom_id res chain seq x y z
N MET A 1 -19.63 -25.73 57.29
CA MET A 1 -18.43 -26.18 58.05
C MET A 1 -17.38 -26.56 57.01
N ALA A 2 -16.15 -26.08 56.92
CA ALA A 2 -15.32 -25.21 57.76
C ALA A 2 -14.26 -24.51 56.87
N LYS A 3 -13.91 -23.27 57.24
CA LYS A 3 -12.69 -22.56 56.78
C LYS A 3 -11.45 -23.31 57.27
N ARG A 4 -10.39 -23.37 56.46
CA ARG A 4 -9.00 -23.41 56.96
C ARG A 4 -8.13 -22.42 56.18
N LEU A 5 -7.98 -21.24 56.79
CA LEU A 5 -6.78 -20.42 56.68
C LEU A 5 -5.67 -21.12 57.47
N GLN A 6 -4.45 -21.24 56.92
CA GLN A 6 -3.19 -21.14 57.66
C GLN A 6 -2.04 -21.02 56.64
N ARG A 7 -1.48 -19.81 56.49
CA ARG A 7 -0.36 -19.24 57.27
C ARG A 7 0.96 -19.92 56.88
N ALA A 8 1.70 -19.32 55.95
CA ALA A 8 2.70 -18.29 56.19
C ALA A 8 4.09 -18.92 56.33
N SER A 9 4.84 -18.93 55.23
CA SER A 9 6.30 -19.02 55.27
C SER A 9 6.84 -17.95 54.32
N THR A 10 6.98 -16.76 54.90
CA THR A 10 7.53 -15.56 54.27
C THR A 10 9.03 -15.50 54.57
N CYS A 11 9.87 -15.83 53.59
CA CYS A 11 11.23 -15.29 53.52
C CYS A 11 11.23 -14.19 52.47
N PHE A 12 11.43 -12.97 52.97
CA PHE A 12 11.47 -11.71 52.24
C PHE A 12 12.61 -11.67 51.21
N ALA A 13 12.27 -11.32 49.97
CA ALA A 13 13.10 -10.46 49.13
C ALA A 13 12.16 -9.56 48.29
N PRO A 14 12.23 -8.23 48.42
CA PRO A 14 11.12 -7.33 48.11
C PRO A 14 11.17 -6.80 46.67
N LEU A 15 10.00 -6.31 46.24
CA LEU A 15 9.84 -5.15 45.36
C LEU A 15 10.25 -5.29 43.88
N LEU A 16 9.30 -5.76 43.06
CA LEU A 16 9.02 -5.15 41.76
C LEU A 16 7.52 -5.27 41.48
N LEU A 17 6.79 -4.29 42.04
CA LEU A 17 5.39 -4.01 41.78
C LEU A 17 5.27 -3.45 40.35
N ALA A 18 5.10 -4.32 39.36
CA ALA A 18 4.65 -3.94 38.02
C ALA A 18 3.17 -4.31 37.86
N ALA A 19 2.31 -3.55 38.55
CA ALA A 19 0.89 -3.51 38.26
C ALA A 19 0.58 -2.24 37.45
N ALA A 20 -0.25 -2.42 36.40
CA ALA A 20 -0.76 -1.45 35.43
C ALA A 20 0.18 -1.15 34.23
N ALA A 21 -0.20 -1.30 32.95
CA ALA A 21 -1.54 -1.36 32.36
C ALA A 21 -1.54 -2.19 31.05
N LEU A 22 -2.24 -3.33 31.03
CA LEU A 22 -2.72 -3.99 29.79
C LEU A 22 -4.12 -3.49 29.41
N ALA A 23 -4.39 -2.21 29.62
CA ALA A 23 -5.64 -1.56 29.23
C ALA A 23 -5.32 -0.39 28.30
N GLY A 24 -5.22 -0.69 27.01
CA GLY A 24 -4.90 0.29 25.97
C GLY A 24 -5.36 -0.07 24.56
N CYS A 25 -6.18 -1.11 24.37
CA CYS A 25 -7.10 -1.15 23.23
C CYS A 25 -8.40 -0.54 23.77
N GLY A 26 -8.60 0.76 23.54
CA GLY A 26 -9.65 1.57 24.16
C GLY A 26 -11.07 1.14 23.75
N GLY A 27 -11.60 0.09 24.38
CA GLY A 27 -12.99 -0.31 24.30
C GLY A 27 -13.83 0.43 25.34
N HIS A 28 -14.44 1.55 24.96
CA HIS A 28 -15.53 2.12 25.75
C HIS A 28 -16.74 1.18 25.65
N PRO A 29 -17.39 0.75 26.76
CA PRO A 29 -18.68 0.08 26.71
C PRO A 29 -19.75 1.12 26.33
N ARG A 30 -19.80 1.45 25.03
CA ARG A 30 -20.89 2.20 24.44
C ARG A 30 -22.11 1.28 24.53
N ARG A 31 -23.20 1.76 25.14
CA ARG A 31 -24.55 1.20 24.88
C ARG A 31 -24.62 0.89 23.38
N ALA A 32 -25.11 -0.30 23.03
CA ALA A 32 -25.21 -0.83 21.67
C ALA A 32 -26.11 0.07 20.80
N SER A 33 -25.60 1.25 20.48
CA SER A 33 -25.91 1.98 19.29
C SER A 33 -25.32 1.12 18.18
N ALA A 34 -26.15 0.71 17.22
CA ALA A 34 -25.70 -0.01 16.04
C ALA A 34 -24.58 0.81 15.41
N GLN A 35 -23.33 0.39 15.64
CA GLN A 35 -22.20 1.06 15.05
C GLN A 35 -22.23 0.79 13.54
N PRO A 36 -21.90 1.78 12.71
CA PRO A 36 -21.79 1.55 11.28
C PRO A 36 -20.78 0.42 11.07
N SER A 37 -21.20 -0.60 10.35
CA SER A 37 -20.38 -1.77 10.03
C SER A 37 -20.30 -1.94 8.52
N LEU A 38 -19.19 -2.49 8.05
CA LEU A 38 -19.02 -2.79 6.64
C LEU A 38 -19.90 -3.97 6.24
N PRO A 39 -20.40 -4.00 4.98
CA PRO A 39 -20.97 -5.21 4.41
C PRO A 39 -19.98 -6.37 4.59
N ARG A 40 -20.48 -7.52 5.08
CA ARG A 40 -19.62 -8.65 5.47
C ARG A 40 -18.66 -9.09 4.35
N ALA A 41 -19.15 -9.20 3.12
CA ALA A 41 -18.34 -9.59 1.97
C ALA A 41 -17.21 -8.59 1.68
N LEU A 42 -17.48 -7.27 1.81
CA LEU A 42 -16.47 -6.24 1.65
C LEU A 42 -15.41 -6.33 2.77
N ALA A 43 -15.84 -6.49 4.01
CA ALA A 43 -14.94 -6.63 5.16
C ALA A 43 -13.99 -7.84 4.98
N GLN A 44 -14.52 -8.98 4.51
CA GLN A 44 -13.72 -10.18 4.25
C GLN A 44 -12.69 -9.98 3.13
N ARG A 45 -13.04 -9.29 2.04
CA ARG A 45 -12.09 -9.00 0.96
C ARG A 45 -10.97 -8.06 1.41
N LEU A 46 -11.31 -6.97 2.10
CA LEU A 46 -10.32 -6.02 2.62
C LEU A 46 -9.40 -6.67 3.66
N ALA A 47 -9.93 -7.58 4.49
CA ALA A 47 -9.13 -8.38 5.41
C ALA A 47 -8.15 -9.28 4.65
N ALA A 48 -8.61 -10.06 3.68
CA ALA A 48 -7.76 -10.95 2.89
C ALA A 48 -6.63 -10.20 2.14
N GLN A 49 -6.90 -8.99 1.64
CA GLN A 49 -5.87 -8.16 1.02
C GLN A 49 -4.88 -7.59 2.03
N SER A 50 -5.34 -7.25 3.23
CA SER A 50 -4.45 -6.84 4.32
C SER A 50 -3.54 -8.01 4.74
N ASP A 51 -4.08 -9.23 4.77
CA ASP A 51 -3.31 -10.45 5.05
C ASP A 51 -2.30 -10.74 3.94
N ASP A 52 -2.63 -10.53 2.66
CA ASP A 52 -1.67 -10.64 1.54
C ASP A 52 -0.51 -9.64 1.68
N VAL A 53 -0.80 -8.38 2.05
CA VAL A 53 0.25 -7.38 2.34
C VAL A 53 1.14 -7.86 3.49
N ALA A 54 0.55 -8.36 4.57
CA ALA A 54 1.30 -8.87 5.72
C ALA A 54 2.19 -10.06 5.34
N ALA A 55 1.64 -11.04 4.62
CA ALA A 55 2.38 -12.22 4.18
C ALA A 55 3.59 -11.86 3.29
N ARG A 56 3.45 -10.86 2.42
CA ARG A 56 4.56 -10.37 1.58
C ARG A 56 5.63 -9.66 2.40
N LEU A 57 5.23 -8.85 3.40
CA LEU A 57 6.18 -8.22 4.31
C LEU A 57 6.95 -9.27 5.13
N ASP A 58 6.27 -10.31 5.61
CA ASP A 58 6.88 -11.43 6.33
C ASP A 58 7.85 -12.21 5.44
N ALA A 59 7.53 -12.35 4.15
CA ALA A 59 8.39 -12.96 3.14
C ALA A 59 9.55 -12.07 2.67
N ARG A 60 9.70 -10.84 3.21
CA ARG A 60 10.69 -9.84 2.76
C ARG A 60 10.54 -9.47 1.28
N ASP A 61 9.32 -9.53 0.75
CA ASP A 61 8.95 -9.04 -0.57
C ASP A 61 8.39 -7.61 -0.42
N GLU A 62 9.25 -6.62 -0.15
CA GLU A 62 8.78 -5.27 0.14
C GLU A 62 8.14 -4.60 -1.09
N CYS A 63 8.60 -4.95 -2.29
CA CYS A 63 8.08 -4.42 -3.55
C CYS A 63 6.74 -5.04 -3.94
N GLY A 64 6.56 -6.35 -3.76
CA GLY A 64 5.25 -6.98 -3.89
C GLY A 64 4.29 -6.51 -2.81
N ALA A 65 4.75 -6.33 -1.56
CA ALA A 65 3.93 -5.76 -0.49
C ALA A 65 3.43 -4.34 -0.83
N LEU A 66 4.28 -3.51 -1.43
CA LEU A 66 3.88 -2.17 -1.88
C LEU A 66 2.83 -2.24 -2.99
N ALA A 67 2.98 -3.16 -3.94
CA ALA A 67 1.99 -3.38 -5.00
C ALA A 67 0.64 -3.83 -4.42
N ALA A 68 0.65 -4.84 -3.55
CA ALA A 68 -0.54 -5.33 -2.86
C ALA A 68 -1.23 -4.24 -2.03
N ALA A 69 -0.45 -3.41 -1.31
CA ALA A 69 -1.00 -2.30 -0.54
C ALA A 69 -1.66 -1.22 -1.41
N ARG A 70 -1.11 -0.95 -2.60
CA ARG A 70 -1.74 -0.05 -3.58
C ARG A 70 -3.05 -0.63 -4.10
N SER A 71 -3.10 -1.93 -4.37
CA SER A 71 -4.34 -2.62 -4.74
C SER A 71 -5.39 -2.53 -3.62
N LEU A 72 -5.00 -2.75 -2.36
CA LEU A 72 -5.88 -2.56 -1.20
C LEU A 72 -6.45 -1.13 -1.13
N GLN A 73 -5.61 -0.13 -1.36
CA GLN A 73 -6.04 1.26 -1.40
C GLN A 73 -7.04 1.53 -2.55
N GLN A 74 -6.78 1.00 -3.74
CA GLN A 74 -7.66 1.14 -4.89
C GLN A 74 -9.01 0.47 -4.67
N GLU A 75 -9.06 -0.75 -4.11
CA GLU A 75 -10.33 -1.41 -3.79
C GLU A 75 -11.11 -0.62 -2.73
N THR A 76 -10.42 -0.10 -1.71
CA THR A 76 -11.06 0.75 -0.69
C THR A 76 -11.71 1.98 -1.32
N ILE A 77 -10.99 2.69 -2.20
CA ILE A 77 -11.51 3.86 -2.93
C ILE A 77 -12.69 3.45 -3.83
N GLY A 78 -12.57 2.33 -4.54
CA GLY A 78 -13.64 1.79 -5.39
C GLY A 78 -14.91 1.49 -4.59
N ALA A 79 -14.79 0.86 -3.42
CA ALA A 79 -15.91 0.55 -2.55
C ALA A 79 -16.58 1.81 -1.96
N ILE A 80 -15.80 2.85 -1.67
CA ILE A 80 -16.32 4.16 -1.23
C ILE A 80 -17.11 4.81 -2.37
N ASN A 81 -16.53 4.88 -3.57
CA ASN A 81 -17.16 5.49 -4.74
C ASN A 81 -18.42 4.74 -5.17
N ALA A 82 -18.46 3.41 -4.98
CA ALA A 82 -19.64 2.58 -5.21
C ALA A 82 -20.68 2.67 -4.07
N HIS A 83 -20.52 3.57 -3.11
CA HIS A 83 -21.38 3.74 -1.93
C HIS A 83 -21.59 2.45 -1.11
N SER A 84 -20.67 1.50 -1.20
CA SER A 84 -20.69 0.24 -0.44
C SER A 84 -20.12 0.40 0.97
N VAL A 85 -19.54 1.56 1.27
CA VAL A 85 -19.00 1.91 2.59
C VAL A 85 -19.91 2.93 3.26
N PRO A 86 -20.42 2.66 4.48
CA PRO A 86 -21.19 3.64 5.25
C PRO A 86 -20.41 4.96 5.41
N GLY A 87 -21.08 6.10 5.25
CA GLY A 87 -20.44 7.43 5.26
C GLY A 87 -19.49 7.66 6.44
N ALA A 88 -19.89 7.23 7.64
CA ALA A 88 -19.09 7.32 8.86
C ALA A 88 -17.75 6.57 8.83
N LEU A 89 -17.58 5.61 7.91
CA LEU A 89 -16.36 4.80 7.77
C LEU A 89 -15.50 5.21 6.57
N GLN A 90 -15.99 6.04 5.65
CA GLN A 90 -15.29 6.35 4.39
C GLN A 90 -13.93 7.03 4.61
N GLU A 91 -13.89 8.09 5.42
CA GLU A 91 -12.63 8.78 5.74
C GLU A 91 -11.68 7.85 6.54
N PRO A 92 -12.12 7.21 7.64
CA PRO A 92 -11.26 6.29 8.38
C PRO A 92 -10.65 5.17 7.53
N LEU A 93 -11.43 4.57 6.62
CA LEU A 93 -10.96 3.51 5.72
C LEU A 93 -9.93 4.02 4.71
N SER A 94 -10.23 5.12 4.02
CA SER A 94 -9.32 5.68 3.02
C SER A 94 -8.00 6.15 3.65
N SER A 95 -8.07 6.78 4.83
CA SER A 95 -6.90 7.18 5.62
C SER A 95 -6.07 5.98 6.09
N ALA A 96 -6.72 4.91 6.56
CA ALA A 96 -6.05 3.68 6.95
C ALA A 96 -5.32 3.02 5.77
N ALA A 97 -5.97 2.87 4.63
CA ALA A 97 -5.35 2.28 3.45
C ALA A 97 -4.17 3.12 2.93
N ALA A 98 -4.31 4.44 2.89
CA ALA A 98 -3.23 5.35 2.50
C ALA A 98 -2.01 5.24 3.43
N ARG A 99 -2.24 5.10 4.74
CA ARG A 99 -1.18 4.88 5.73
C ARG A 99 -0.41 3.58 5.52
N VAL A 100 -1.07 2.51 5.09
CA VAL A 100 -0.39 1.24 4.80
C VAL A 100 0.60 1.44 3.66
N VAL A 101 0.15 2.01 2.53
CA VAL A 101 1.01 2.33 1.38
C VAL A 101 2.19 3.22 1.80
N ALA A 102 1.92 4.27 2.58
CA ALA A 102 2.94 5.23 2.99
C ALA A 102 4.04 4.65 3.89
N ARG A 103 3.79 3.53 4.57
CA ARG A 103 4.75 2.88 5.48
C ARG A 103 5.67 1.89 4.79
N ILE A 104 5.27 1.35 3.65
CA ILE A 104 6.06 0.34 2.95
C ILE A 104 7.14 1.06 2.12
N ARG A 105 8.36 0.54 2.17
CA ARG A 105 9.50 1.00 1.37
C ARG A 105 9.97 -0.15 0.51
N CYS A 106 9.85 0.00 -0.80
CA CYS A 106 10.40 -0.91 -1.78
C CYS A 106 11.78 -0.38 -2.19
N THR A 107 12.82 -1.17 -1.94
CA THR A 107 14.16 -0.91 -2.46
C THR A 107 14.45 -2.00 -3.50
N PRO A 108 14.39 -1.68 -4.80
CA PRO A 108 14.69 -2.67 -5.83
C PRO A 108 16.14 -3.13 -5.66
N ASN A 109 16.35 -4.45 -5.60
CA ASN A 109 17.69 -5.03 -5.59
C ASN A 109 18.31 -4.82 -6.98
N VAL A 110 19.20 -3.83 -7.08
CA VAL A 110 20.01 -3.62 -8.28
C VAL A 110 21.16 -4.62 -8.19
N SER A 111 20.95 -5.85 -8.66
CA SER A 111 22.09 -6.74 -8.89
C SER A 111 23.03 -6.04 -9.88
N PRO A 112 24.33 -5.92 -9.57
CA PRO A 112 25.28 -5.35 -10.51
C PRO A 112 25.23 -6.16 -11.79
N ALA A 113 24.99 -5.49 -12.92
CA ALA A 113 25.05 -6.12 -14.22
C ALA A 113 26.44 -6.79 -14.36
N PRO A 114 26.53 -8.01 -14.92
CA PRO A 114 27.82 -8.59 -15.26
C PRO A 114 28.53 -7.59 -16.17
N HIS A 115 29.77 -7.26 -15.82
CA HIS A 115 30.62 -6.32 -16.53
C HIS A 115 30.52 -6.59 -18.04
N ALA A 116 30.09 -5.58 -18.81
CA ALA A 116 30.25 -5.61 -20.25
C ALA A 116 31.76 -5.60 -20.52
N GLU A 117 32.27 -6.74 -20.97
CA GLU A 117 33.62 -6.84 -21.54
C GLU A 117 33.75 -5.78 -22.66
N PRO A 118 34.86 -5.02 -22.73
CA PRO A 118 35.10 -4.11 -23.84
C PRO A 118 35.11 -4.90 -25.16
N LEU A 119 34.23 -4.55 -26.09
CA LEU A 119 34.32 -5.03 -27.46
C LEU A 119 35.44 -4.25 -28.15
N ASP A 120 36.66 -4.77 -28.07
CA ASP A 120 37.76 -4.39 -28.94
C ASP A 120 37.48 -5.00 -30.32
N GLY A 121 37.01 -4.19 -31.27
CA GLY A 121 36.66 -4.62 -32.60
C GLY A 121 36.82 -3.51 -33.63
N GLU A 122 38.08 -3.21 -33.96
CA GLU A 122 38.49 -2.44 -35.15
C GLU A 122 37.96 -3.14 -36.41
N GLY A 123 37.20 -2.44 -37.26
CA GLY A 123 36.60 -3.06 -38.44
C GLY A 123 35.76 -2.16 -39.34
N ASP A 124 36.46 -1.48 -40.25
CA ASP A 124 36.08 -1.26 -41.64
C ASP A 124 35.30 0.02 -42.07
N ARG A 125 35.82 0.57 -43.17
CA ARG A 125 35.49 1.86 -43.79
C ARG A 125 34.34 1.68 -44.78
N GLY A 126 33.17 2.23 -44.48
CA GLY A 126 32.09 2.42 -45.45
C GLY A 126 31.92 3.89 -45.82
N HIS A 127 32.36 4.28 -47.02
CA HIS A 127 31.93 5.52 -47.66
C HIS A 127 30.48 5.37 -48.13
N ASP A 128 29.61 6.32 -47.76
CA ASP A 128 28.37 6.53 -48.51
C ASP A 128 28.07 8.03 -48.66
N HIS A 129 27.91 8.44 -49.91
CA HIS A 129 27.65 9.79 -50.37
C HIS A 129 26.13 10.00 -50.52
N GLY A 130 25.54 10.86 -49.68
CA GLY A 130 24.13 11.24 -49.79
C GLY A 130 23.95 12.75 -49.94
N HIS A 131 23.69 13.20 -51.18
CA HIS A 131 23.41 14.59 -51.53
C HIS A 131 22.03 15.09 -51.04
N ALA A 132 21.93 16.41 -50.97
CA ALA A 132 20.85 17.19 -50.36
C ALA A 132 19.57 17.39 -51.22
N LYS A 133 18.51 17.76 -50.49
CA LYS A 133 17.34 18.62 -50.82
C LYS A 133 16.22 18.06 -51.72
N LYS A 134 14.98 18.15 -51.21
CA LYS A 134 13.94 19.11 -51.66
C LYS A 134 12.71 19.09 -50.75
N GLU A 135 12.43 20.24 -50.15
CA GLU A 135 11.12 20.62 -49.63
C GLU A 135 10.21 20.92 -50.82
N HIS A 136 8.95 20.46 -50.80
CA HIS A 136 7.77 21.13 -51.39
C HIS A 136 6.51 20.30 -51.06
N GLY A 137 5.66 20.83 -50.20
CA GLY A 137 4.29 20.37 -49.97
C GLY A 137 3.60 21.39 -49.07
N GLY A 138 2.37 21.81 -49.28
CA GLY A 138 1.45 21.67 -50.39
C GLY A 138 0.31 22.67 -50.13
N LYS A 139 -0.23 23.24 -51.21
CA LYS A 139 -1.61 23.74 -51.39
C LYS A 139 -2.43 24.03 -50.11
N HIS A 140 -2.65 25.31 -49.79
CA HIS A 140 -3.84 25.76 -49.08
C HIS A 140 -4.92 26.11 -50.10
N GLY A 141 -6.07 25.46 -49.98
CA GLY A 141 -7.31 25.79 -50.67
C GLY A 141 -8.20 26.66 -49.79
N ASP A 142 -8.70 27.69 -50.45
CA ASP A 142 -9.93 28.51 -50.35
C ASP A 142 -11.07 28.17 -49.36
N GLU A 143 -11.98 29.16 -49.24
CA GLU A 143 -13.29 29.22 -48.54
C GLU A 143 -13.24 29.65 -47.06
N GLY A 144 -13.69 30.83 -46.61
CA GLY A 144 -14.72 31.73 -47.13
C GLY A 144 -16.05 31.45 -46.41
N GLY A 145 -16.35 32.16 -45.32
CA GLY A 145 -17.56 31.91 -44.52
C GLY A 145 -17.89 33.02 -43.52
N ASP A 146 -18.53 34.06 -44.05
CA ASP A 146 -19.30 35.12 -43.40
C ASP A 146 -20.25 34.59 -42.31
N ASN A 147 -20.37 35.29 -41.18
CA ASN A 147 -21.59 35.29 -40.36
C ASN A 147 -21.72 36.65 -39.66
N GLY A 148 -22.75 37.40 -40.06
CA GLY A 148 -23.31 38.52 -39.31
C GLY A 148 -24.12 38.10 -38.09
#